data_AF-A0A357B1P7-F1
#
_entry.id   AF-A0A357B1P7-F1
#
_cell.length_a   1.000
_cell.length_b   1.000
_cell.length_c   1.000
_cell.angle_alpha   90.00
_cell.angle_beta   90.00
_cell.angle_gamma   90.00
#
_symmetry.space_group_name_H-M   'P 1'
#
loop_
_entity.id
_entity.type
_entity.pdbx_description
1 polymer ?
#
loop_
_entity_poly.entity_id
_entity_poly.type
_entity_poly.pdbx_seq_one_letter_code
_entity_poly.pdbx_strand_id
1 'polypeptide(L)'
;MKKICWILSALTLLTLTSCGDSEGTGGGGGENYAWILVEVKDYDDPLEFSMEYGSLQFDYSPGDYKVSWVYTGETDEGRNVRHGEAWSGRCAFSEPPEIIIPGDTVTLDLSITETENSLLGAWWVECTPTGYFFYQMGSDPSNPDPHVYFKDGAGISYFAVNTYEDFPPLNKSISATAPGGKPGNRIHLILSFQFDDAGDVKEMMRTVYIYEMKKQ
;
A
#
# COMPACT_ATOMS: atom_id res chain seq x y z
N MET A 1 -7.81 -62.37 43.26
CA MET A 1 -8.31 -61.73 44.49
C MET A 1 -9.01 -60.43 44.11
N LYS A 2 -10.35 -60.42 44.16
CA LYS A 2 -11.17 -59.23 43.88
C LYS A 2 -11.32 -58.41 45.17
N LYS A 3 -11.05 -57.11 45.11
CA LYS A 3 -11.55 -56.15 46.11
C LYS A 3 -12.11 -54.93 45.36
N ILE A 4 -13.41 -54.73 45.55
CA ILE A 4 -14.19 -53.55 45.20
C ILE A 4 -13.96 -52.52 46.31
N CYS A 5 -13.75 -51.25 45.96
CA CYS A 5 -13.97 -50.12 46.87
C CYS A 5 -14.44 -48.88 46.09
N TRP A 6 -15.76 -48.67 46.16
CA TRP A 6 -16.54 -47.44 46.34
C TRP A 6 -16.14 -46.11 45.64
N ILE A 7 -17.08 -45.66 44.81
CA ILE A 7 -17.29 -44.28 44.35
C ILE A 7 -17.78 -43.44 45.54
N LEU A 8 -17.23 -42.24 45.71
CA LEU A 8 -17.90 -41.14 46.42
C LEU A 8 -17.87 -39.89 45.54
N SER A 9 -19.05 -39.48 45.10
CA SER A 9 -19.31 -38.24 44.39
C SER A 9 -19.25 -37.06 45.37
N ALA A 10 -18.57 -35.98 44.99
CA ALA A 10 -18.77 -34.66 45.58
C ALA A 10 -19.03 -33.66 44.46
N LEU A 11 -20.31 -33.34 44.31
CA LEU A 11 -20.84 -32.21 43.55
C LEU A 11 -20.64 -30.96 44.40
N THR A 12 -19.97 -29.92 43.89
CA THR A 12 -20.06 -28.59 44.53
C THR A 12 -19.88 -27.46 43.51
N LEU A 13 -21.02 -26.86 43.20
CA LEU A 13 -21.34 -25.50 42.73
C LEU A 13 -20.30 -24.69 41.95
N LEU A 14 -20.69 -24.33 40.71
CA LEU A 14 -20.35 -23.05 40.11
C LEU A 14 -20.83 -21.91 41.01
N THR A 15 -19.93 -20.97 41.33
CA THR A 15 -20.30 -19.58 41.57
C THR A 15 -19.68 -18.74 40.46
N LEU A 16 -20.51 -18.34 39.50
CA LEU A 16 -20.24 -17.21 38.63
C LEU A 16 -20.27 -15.96 39.48
N THR A 17 -19.12 -15.34 39.70
CA THR A 17 -19.05 -13.93 40.09
C THR A 17 -18.51 -13.17 38.90
N SER A 18 -19.41 -12.54 38.14
CA SER A 18 -19.02 -11.46 37.26
C SER A 18 -18.77 -10.23 38.12
N CYS A 19 -17.51 -9.82 38.23
CA CYS A 19 -17.14 -8.44 38.44
C CYS A 19 -16.09 -8.16 37.37
N GLY A 20 -16.49 -7.34 36.40
CA GLY A 20 -15.53 -6.69 35.53
C GLY A 20 -14.74 -5.69 36.35
N ASP A 21 -13.44 -5.72 36.13
CA ASP A 21 -12.50 -4.60 36.10
C ASP A 21 -11.41 -5.10 35.12
N SER A 22 -11.37 -4.62 33.88
CA SER A 22 -10.55 -3.48 33.44
C SER A 22 -9.19 -3.42 34.15
N GLU A 23 -8.14 -3.35 33.33
CA GLU A 23 -6.73 -3.15 33.69
C GLU A 23 -5.92 -4.43 34.00
N GLY A 24 -5.47 -5.06 32.92
CA GLY A 24 -4.24 -5.83 32.92
C GLY A 24 -3.14 -5.05 32.19
N THR A 25 -2.61 -4.00 32.82
CA THR A 25 -1.26 -3.47 32.53
C THR A 25 -0.25 -4.56 32.87
N GLY A 26 -0.05 -5.48 31.93
CA GLY A 26 1.05 -6.42 31.94
C GLY A 26 2.32 -5.76 31.45
N GLY A 27 2.93 -4.92 32.29
CA GLY A 27 4.35 -4.61 32.21
C GLY A 27 5.15 -5.87 32.54
N GLY A 28 5.27 -6.78 31.58
CA GLY A 28 6.23 -7.87 31.58
C GLY A 28 7.39 -7.48 30.68
N GLY A 29 8.63 -7.61 31.16
CA GLY A 29 9.84 -7.47 30.35
C GLY A 29 9.93 -8.56 29.28
N GLY A 30 9.03 -8.49 28.31
CA GLY A 30 8.99 -9.28 27.10
C GLY A 30 9.89 -8.63 26.08
N GLU A 31 10.65 -9.45 25.37
CA GLU A 31 11.54 -9.03 24.30
C GLU A 31 10.81 -8.05 23.35
N ASN A 32 11.35 -6.84 23.15
CA ASN A 32 10.74 -5.85 22.27
C ASN A 32 10.87 -6.34 20.83
N TYR A 33 9.79 -6.89 20.25
CA TYR A 33 9.73 -7.27 18.85
C TYR A 33 9.21 -6.10 18.01
N ALA A 34 9.84 -5.88 16.86
CA ALA A 34 9.44 -4.89 15.88
C ALA A 34 9.58 -5.45 14.46
N TRP A 35 8.86 -4.84 13.53
CA TRP A 35 9.10 -5.00 12.11
C TRP A 35 10.38 -4.24 11.75
N ILE A 36 11.43 -4.99 11.39
CA ILE A 36 12.71 -4.42 10.97
C ILE A 36 12.81 -4.52 9.45
N LEU A 37 13.08 -3.42 8.77
CA LEU A 37 13.33 -3.39 7.33
C LEU A 37 14.54 -4.27 7.02
N VAL A 38 14.37 -5.25 6.15
CA VAL A 38 15.43 -6.20 5.77
C VAL A 38 15.82 -6.08 4.31
N GLU A 39 14.92 -5.58 3.47
CA GLU A 39 15.13 -5.51 2.03
C GLU A 39 14.21 -4.47 1.40
N VAL A 40 14.70 -3.75 0.40
CA VAL A 40 13.90 -2.89 -0.47
C VAL A 40 14.04 -3.44 -1.89
N LYS A 41 12.91 -3.69 -2.55
CA LYS A 41 12.86 -4.19 -3.93
C LYS A 41 12.03 -3.28 -4.80
N ASP A 42 12.49 -3.14 -6.01
CA ASP A 42 11.81 -2.39 -7.04
C ASP A 42 11.24 -3.37 -8.06
N TYR A 43 10.02 -3.13 -8.49
CA TYR A 43 9.41 -3.86 -9.60
C TYR A 43 8.88 -2.86 -10.61
N ASP A 44 9.38 -2.98 -11.82
CA ASP A 44 8.67 -2.66 -13.04
C ASP A 44 7.90 -3.91 -13.46
N ASP A 45 6.59 -3.93 -13.27
CA ASP A 45 5.78 -4.92 -13.96
C ASP A 45 5.41 -4.26 -15.30
N PRO A 46 6.12 -4.52 -16.42
CA PRO A 46 5.59 -4.15 -17.72
C PRO A 46 4.31 -4.96 -17.89
N LEU A 47 3.16 -4.31 -17.77
CA LEU A 47 1.91 -4.91 -18.21
C LEU A 47 1.96 -4.82 -19.74
N GLU A 48 2.58 -5.82 -20.37
CA GLU A 48 2.85 -5.86 -21.83
C GLU A 48 1.67 -5.35 -22.66
N PHE A 49 1.71 -4.10 -23.14
CA PHE A 49 0.83 -3.63 -24.21
C PHE A 49 1.53 -2.63 -25.12
N SER A 50 1.35 -2.79 -26.43
CA SER A 50 1.88 -1.86 -27.43
C SER A 50 0.92 -0.69 -27.61
N MET A 51 1.41 0.51 -27.40
CA MET A 51 0.71 1.73 -27.76
C MET A 51 0.58 1.83 -29.29
N GLU A 52 -0.65 1.96 -29.81
CA GLU A 52 -0.83 2.20 -31.25
C GLU A 52 -0.32 3.59 -31.65
N TYR A 53 -0.38 4.58 -30.74
CA TYR A 53 -0.07 5.99 -31.07
C TYR A 53 0.63 6.81 -29.97
N GLY A 54 1.53 6.22 -29.17
CA GLY A 54 2.36 7.03 -28.28
C GLY A 54 3.64 6.36 -27.81
N SER A 55 4.47 7.16 -27.15
CA SER A 55 5.71 6.74 -26.51
C SER A 55 5.62 7.04 -25.02
N LEU A 56 5.91 6.03 -24.21
CA LEU A 56 5.90 6.13 -22.75
C LEU A 56 7.32 5.98 -22.22
N GLN A 57 7.70 6.86 -21.30
CA GLN A 57 8.98 6.83 -20.60
C GLN A 57 8.75 6.89 -19.10
N PHE A 58 9.50 6.08 -18.37
CA PHE A 58 9.51 6.07 -16.92
C PHE A 58 10.89 6.47 -16.38
N ASP A 59 10.90 7.23 -15.30
CA ASP A 59 12.06 7.48 -14.46
C ASP A 59 11.67 7.16 -13.02
N TYR A 60 12.48 6.34 -12.35
CA TYR A 60 12.09 5.70 -11.11
C TYR A 60 13.25 5.59 -10.12
N SER A 61 12.93 5.89 -8.87
CA SER A 61 13.74 5.54 -7.69
C SER A 61 12.80 5.15 -6.53
N PRO A 62 13.29 4.45 -5.48
CA PRO A 62 12.43 4.01 -4.38
C PRO A 62 11.50 5.11 -3.84
N GLY A 63 10.20 4.92 -3.97
CA GLY A 63 9.17 5.87 -3.55
C GLY A 63 8.97 7.11 -4.45
N ASP A 64 9.72 7.28 -5.53
CA ASP A 64 9.62 8.43 -6.45
C ASP A 64 9.53 7.96 -7.90
N TYR A 65 8.39 8.24 -8.51
CA TYR A 65 7.96 7.74 -9.80
C TYR A 65 7.65 8.90 -10.73
N LYS A 66 8.19 8.85 -11.94
CA LYS A 66 7.88 9.81 -13.00
C LYS A 66 7.47 9.06 -14.24
N VAL A 67 6.49 9.63 -14.92
CA VAL A 67 6.00 9.14 -16.19
C VAL A 67 5.91 10.30 -17.17
N SER A 68 6.30 10.04 -18.41
CA SER A 68 6.16 10.96 -19.53
C SER A 68 5.56 10.21 -20.70
N TRP A 69 4.45 10.72 -21.22
CA TRP A 69 3.72 10.20 -22.36
C TRP A 69 3.75 11.23 -23.48
N VAL A 70 4.00 10.80 -24.71
CA VAL A 70 3.99 11.65 -25.90
C VAL A 70 3.20 10.96 -27.02
N TYR A 71 2.25 11.67 -27.61
CA TYR A 71 1.51 11.22 -28.78
C TYR A 71 2.41 11.17 -30.02
N THR A 72 2.57 9.97 -30.60
CA THR A 72 3.45 9.73 -31.76
C THR A 72 2.70 9.53 -33.08
N GLY A 73 1.36 9.49 -33.03
CA GLY A 73 0.51 9.38 -34.21
C GLY A 73 0.55 10.63 -35.11
N GLU A 74 -0.08 10.53 -36.28
CA GLU A 74 -0.26 11.69 -37.17
C GLU A 74 -1.24 12.70 -36.56
N THR A 75 -1.01 13.99 -36.79
CA THR A 75 -1.95 15.05 -36.40
C THR A 75 -3.32 14.83 -37.04
N ASP A 76 -4.37 14.84 -36.24
CA ASP A 76 -5.76 14.70 -36.66
C ASP A 76 -6.60 15.83 -36.05
N GLU A 77 -6.79 16.89 -36.84
CA GLU A 77 -7.60 18.06 -36.43
C GLU A 77 -9.08 17.69 -36.22
N GLY A 78 -9.58 16.60 -36.81
CA GLY A 78 -10.96 16.13 -36.60
C GLY A 78 -11.18 15.51 -35.22
N ARG A 79 -10.12 14.96 -34.62
CA ARG A 79 -10.08 14.49 -33.23
C ARG A 79 -9.46 15.51 -32.25
N ASN A 80 -9.01 16.66 -32.76
CA ASN A 80 -8.30 17.69 -32.01
C ASN A 80 -7.06 17.13 -31.27
N VAL A 81 -6.27 16.32 -31.98
CA VAL A 81 -5.01 15.74 -31.47
C VAL A 81 -3.87 16.11 -32.41
N ARG A 82 -2.73 16.53 -31.86
CA ARG A 82 -1.53 16.89 -32.63
C ARG A 82 -0.34 16.01 -32.29
N HIS A 83 0.41 15.63 -33.32
CA HIS A 83 1.69 14.95 -33.16
C HIS A 83 2.60 15.71 -32.19
N GLY A 84 3.15 15.00 -31.20
CA GLY A 84 4.05 15.57 -30.19
C GLY A 84 3.35 16.20 -28.99
N GLU A 85 2.02 16.14 -28.89
CA GLU A 85 1.33 16.44 -27.63
C GLU A 85 1.84 15.51 -26.52
N ALA A 86 2.04 16.08 -25.33
CA ALA A 86 2.69 15.38 -24.24
C ALA A 86 1.99 15.63 -22.91
N TRP A 87 2.15 14.66 -22.02
CA TRP A 87 1.76 14.75 -20.62
C TRP A 87 2.82 14.09 -19.76
N SER A 88 3.17 14.70 -18.63
CA SER A 88 4.08 14.11 -17.67
C SER A 88 3.60 14.29 -16.24
N GLY A 89 3.75 13.25 -15.43
CA GLY A 89 3.38 13.23 -14.02
C GLY A 89 4.53 12.76 -13.13
N ARG A 90 4.51 13.19 -11.87
CA ARG A 90 5.38 12.68 -10.82
C ARG A 90 4.57 12.34 -9.58
N CYS A 91 4.87 11.19 -8.98
CA CYS A 91 4.41 10.80 -7.67
C CYS A 91 5.61 10.54 -6.77
N ALA A 92 5.62 11.12 -5.57
CA ALA A 92 6.65 10.89 -4.58
C ALA A 92 6.03 10.58 -3.21
N PHE A 93 6.58 9.58 -2.55
CA PHE A 93 6.30 9.25 -1.16
C PHE A 93 7.51 9.58 -0.30
N SER A 94 7.29 9.98 0.94
CA SER A 94 8.37 9.99 1.94
C SER A 94 8.87 8.56 2.19
N GLU A 95 10.14 8.43 2.56
CA GLU A 95 10.74 7.15 2.89
C GLU A 95 10.04 6.50 4.11
N PRO A 96 9.62 5.23 4.01
CA PRO A 96 9.09 4.49 5.15
C PRO A 96 10.14 4.29 6.26
N PRO A 97 9.71 4.21 7.53
CA PRO A 97 10.64 3.99 8.64
C PRO A 97 11.32 2.62 8.57
N GLU A 98 12.59 2.53 8.97
CA GLU A 98 13.32 1.26 9.04
C GLU A 98 12.81 0.31 10.12
N ILE A 99 12.18 0.86 11.16
CA ILE A 99 11.66 0.12 12.31
C ILE A 99 10.21 0.52 12.54
N ILE A 100 9.30 -0.46 12.57
CA ILE A 100 7.88 -0.24 12.83
C ILE A 100 7.44 -1.10 14.01
N ILE A 101 6.86 -0.47 15.04
CA ILE A 101 6.28 -1.18 16.16
C ILE A 101 4.89 -1.72 15.73
N PRO A 102 4.56 -2.99 16.01
CA PRO A 102 3.25 -3.53 15.68
C PRO A 102 2.13 -2.77 16.38
N GLY A 103 1.07 -2.40 15.66
CA GLY A 103 -0.04 -1.61 16.18
C GLY A 103 0.19 -0.09 16.19
N ASP A 104 1.41 0.39 15.93
CA ASP A 104 1.67 1.81 15.76
C ASP A 104 1.16 2.32 14.41
N THR A 105 0.92 3.63 14.33
CA THR A 105 0.53 4.28 13.08
C THR A 105 1.77 4.71 12.30
N VAL A 106 1.92 4.21 11.08
CA VAL A 106 2.93 4.70 10.12
C VAL A 106 2.28 5.79 9.28
N THR A 107 2.98 6.92 9.15
CA THR A 107 2.53 8.07 8.36
C THR A 107 3.57 8.37 7.29
N LEU A 108 3.10 8.60 6.07
CA LEU A 108 3.92 8.98 4.93
C LEU A 108 3.37 10.27 4.30
N ASP A 109 4.27 11.10 3.78
CA ASP A 109 3.89 12.19 2.90
C ASP A 109 3.77 11.67 1.48
N LEU A 110 2.68 12.02 0.79
CA LEU A 110 2.40 11.71 -0.61
C LEU A 110 2.29 13.02 -1.38
N SER A 111 3.06 13.15 -2.46
CA SER A 111 2.99 14.24 -3.42
C SER A 111 2.68 13.69 -4.81
N ILE A 112 1.70 14.27 -5.49
CA ILE A 112 1.37 13.95 -6.89
C ILE A 112 1.25 15.25 -7.64
N THR A 113 1.99 15.37 -8.74
CA THR A 113 2.06 16.60 -9.52
C THR A 113 2.02 16.29 -11.01
N GLU A 114 1.17 17.01 -11.74
CA GLU A 114 1.38 17.22 -13.17
C GLU A 114 2.63 18.08 -13.36
N THR A 115 3.53 17.64 -14.26
CA THR A 115 4.81 18.30 -14.53
C THR A 115 4.89 18.84 -15.95
N GLU A 116 4.10 18.30 -16.88
CA GLU A 116 3.92 18.81 -18.23
C GLU A 116 2.52 18.45 -18.73
N ASN A 117 1.87 19.37 -19.42
CA ASN A 117 0.62 19.11 -20.12
C ASN A 117 0.50 20.06 -21.32
N SER A 118 0.63 19.50 -22.51
CA SER A 118 0.45 20.21 -23.78
C SER A 118 -0.72 19.66 -24.59
N LEU A 119 -1.58 18.86 -23.96
CA LEU A 119 -2.68 18.16 -24.60
C LEU A 119 -3.73 19.16 -25.06
N LEU A 120 -4.21 19.04 -26.31
CA LEU A 120 -5.24 19.94 -26.86
C LEU A 120 -6.61 19.29 -26.93
N GLY A 121 -6.66 17.96 -27.02
CA GLY A 121 -7.87 17.15 -27.04
C GLY A 121 -8.34 16.70 -25.66
N ALA A 122 -9.50 16.04 -25.62
CA ALA A 122 -10.02 15.39 -24.42
C ALA A 122 -9.35 14.01 -24.23
N TRP A 123 -8.05 14.02 -24.00
CA TRP A 123 -7.33 12.83 -23.57
C TRP A 123 -7.73 12.51 -22.13
N TRP A 124 -7.87 11.22 -21.80
CA TRP A 124 -7.99 10.77 -20.42
C TRP A 124 -6.69 10.11 -20.01
N VAL A 125 -5.80 10.88 -19.38
CA VAL A 125 -4.57 10.38 -18.76
C VAL A 125 -4.76 10.50 -17.26
N GLU A 126 -4.52 9.42 -16.53
CA GLU A 126 -4.67 9.34 -15.09
C GLU A 126 -3.43 8.73 -14.42
N CYS A 127 -3.12 9.25 -13.24
CA CYS A 127 -2.07 8.78 -12.38
C CYS A 127 -2.62 8.50 -10.98
N THR A 128 -2.52 7.24 -10.56
CA THR A 128 -3.16 6.73 -9.33
C THR A 128 -2.12 6.05 -8.45
N PRO A 129 -1.58 6.73 -7.44
CA PRO A 129 -0.70 6.10 -6.47
C PRO A 129 -1.46 5.37 -5.38
N THR A 130 -0.82 4.39 -4.77
CA THR A 130 -1.39 3.62 -3.67
C THR A 130 -0.29 3.18 -2.72
N GLY A 131 -0.57 3.25 -1.41
CA GLY A 131 0.30 2.74 -0.36
C GLY A 131 -0.45 1.74 0.51
N TYR A 132 0.14 0.59 0.81
CA TYR A 132 -0.50 -0.43 1.66
C TYR A 132 0.50 -1.37 2.31
N PHE A 133 0.14 -1.89 3.48
CA PHE A 133 0.76 -3.11 3.99
C PHE A 133 0.16 -4.33 3.33
N PHE A 134 0.97 -5.34 3.05
CA PHE A 134 0.58 -6.64 2.55
C PHE A 134 1.21 -7.76 3.36
N TYR A 135 0.38 -8.68 3.85
CA TYR A 135 0.84 -9.97 4.35
C TYR A 135 1.13 -10.91 3.18
N GLN A 136 2.37 -11.38 3.08
CA GLN A 136 2.69 -12.40 2.09
C GLN A 136 1.87 -13.68 2.38
N MET A 137 1.06 -14.14 1.43
CA MET A 137 0.32 -15.40 1.52
C MET A 137 1.20 -16.54 2.09
N GLY A 138 0.79 -17.09 3.23
CA GLY A 138 1.55 -18.09 3.99
C GLY A 138 2.19 -17.58 5.29
N SER A 139 2.19 -16.27 5.58
CA SER A 139 2.76 -15.71 6.81
C SER A 139 1.84 -15.81 8.03
N ASP A 140 0.51 -15.76 7.85
CA ASP A 140 -0.47 -16.04 8.91
C ASP A 140 -1.79 -16.59 8.32
N PRO A 141 -2.18 -17.84 8.60
CA PRO A 141 -3.42 -18.44 8.09
C PRO A 141 -4.72 -17.88 8.70
N SER A 142 -4.63 -16.97 9.68
CA SER A 142 -5.80 -16.38 10.36
C SER A 142 -6.31 -15.07 9.75
N ASN A 143 -5.59 -14.49 8.77
CA ASN A 143 -5.99 -13.24 8.13
C ASN A 143 -6.35 -13.44 6.64
N PRO A 144 -7.64 -13.38 6.26
CA PRO A 144 -8.09 -13.65 4.89
C PRO A 144 -7.98 -12.43 3.94
N ASP A 145 -7.82 -11.21 4.44
CA ASP A 145 -7.54 -10.01 3.63
C ASP A 145 -6.14 -9.48 3.97
N PRO A 146 -5.16 -9.65 3.06
CA PRO A 146 -3.78 -9.34 3.38
C PRO A 146 -3.46 -7.85 3.32
N HIS A 147 -4.38 -6.95 2.92
CA HIS A 147 -4.08 -5.54 2.64
C HIS A 147 -4.54 -4.56 3.73
N VAL A 148 -3.65 -3.67 4.17
CA VAL A 148 -4.00 -2.51 5.00
C VAL A 148 -3.58 -1.23 4.27
N TYR A 149 -4.54 -0.55 3.65
CA TYR A 149 -4.30 0.66 2.85
C TYR A 149 -3.98 1.88 3.73
N PHE A 150 -3.02 2.68 3.26
CA PHE A 150 -2.76 4.02 3.78
C PHE A 150 -3.89 4.95 3.36
N LYS A 151 -4.38 5.73 4.33
CA LYS A 151 -5.51 6.64 4.15
C LYS A 151 -5.17 8.05 4.64
N ASP A 152 -5.75 9.07 4.02
CA ASP A 152 -5.67 10.42 4.54
C ASP A 152 -6.57 10.62 5.78
N GLY A 153 -6.54 11.82 6.36
CA GLY A 153 -7.34 12.15 7.55
C GLY A 153 -8.87 12.07 7.35
N ALA A 154 -9.36 11.98 6.11
CA ALA A 154 -10.77 11.75 5.80
C ALA A 154 -11.09 10.26 5.56
N GLY A 155 -10.11 9.37 5.68
CA GLY A 155 -10.26 7.94 5.44
C GLY A 155 -10.17 7.54 3.96
N ILE A 156 -9.73 8.44 3.08
CA ILE A 156 -9.60 8.19 1.64
C ILE A 156 -8.26 7.52 1.35
N SER A 157 -8.29 6.45 0.55
CA SER A 157 -7.09 5.72 0.09
C SER A 157 -6.91 5.76 -1.44
N TYR A 158 -7.85 6.37 -2.15
CA TYR A 158 -7.80 6.56 -3.60
C TYR A 158 -7.42 8.02 -3.88
N PHE A 159 -6.29 8.21 -4.55
CA PHE A 159 -5.80 9.51 -4.98
C PHE A 159 -5.54 9.43 -6.48
N ALA A 160 -5.90 10.47 -7.21
CA ALA A 160 -5.67 10.54 -8.64
C ALA A 160 -5.32 11.98 -9.05
N VAL A 161 -4.49 12.09 -10.08
CA VAL A 161 -4.38 13.29 -10.92
C VAL A 161 -4.68 12.84 -12.34
N ASN A 162 -5.60 13.52 -13.02
CA ASN A 162 -5.93 13.20 -14.39
C ASN A 162 -6.21 14.45 -15.22
N THR A 163 -6.26 14.29 -16.54
CA THR A 163 -6.42 15.38 -17.51
C THR A 163 -7.87 15.77 -17.79
N TYR A 164 -8.83 15.03 -17.25
CA TYR A 164 -10.26 15.20 -17.54
C TYR A 164 -11.01 15.96 -16.43
N GLU A 165 -10.62 15.73 -15.19
CA GLU A 165 -11.10 16.44 -14.02
C GLU A 165 -10.02 17.42 -13.56
N ASP A 166 -10.41 18.61 -13.08
CA ASP A 166 -9.49 19.55 -12.44
C ASP A 166 -8.99 18.95 -11.10
N PHE A 167 -8.06 17.99 -11.16
CA PHE A 167 -7.35 17.48 -10.00
C PHE A 167 -6.07 18.29 -9.81
N PRO A 168 -6.08 19.29 -8.92
CA PRO A 168 -4.87 20.04 -8.65
C PRO A 168 -3.80 19.11 -8.07
N PRO A 169 -2.51 19.46 -8.23
CA PRO A 169 -1.43 18.79 -7.52
C PRO A 169 -1.76 18.58 -6.05
N LEU A 170 -1.50 17.36 -5.59
CA LEU A 170 -1.97 16.88 -4.30
C LEU A 170 -0.78 16.66 -3.39
N ASN A 171 -0.82 17.24 -2.20
CA ASN A 171 0.07 16.90 -1.10
C ASN A 171 -0.78 16.38 0.06
N LYS A 172 -0.57 15.14 0.46
CA LYS A 172 -1.32 14.48 1.53
C LYS A 172 -0.38 13.86 2.53
N SER A 173 -0.80 13.88 3.78
CA SER A 173 -0.29 12.95 4.77
C SER A 173 -1.23 11.75 4.79
N ILE A 174 -0.69 10.55 4.57
CA ILE A 174 -1.43 9.29 4.54
C ILE A 174 -0.90 8.36 5.62
N SER A 175 -1.76 7.54 6.21
CA SER A 175 -1.40 6.72 7.36
C SER A 175 -2.09 5.37 7.37
N ALA A 176 -1.41 4.37 7.93
CA ALA A 176 -1.94 3.05 8.20
C ALA A 176 -1.43 2.52 9.53
N THR A 177 -2.27 1.77 10.24
CA THR A 177 -1.84 1.03 11.43
C THR A 177 -1.04 -0.19 11.01
N ALA A 178 0.19 -0.27 11.50
CA ALA A 178 1.08 -1.38 11.24
C ALA A 178 0.47 -2.66 11.82
N PRO A 179 0.46 -3.75 11.04
CA PRO A 179 -0.30 -4.91 11.44
C PRO A 179 0.52 -5.76 12.43
N GLY A 180 -0.15 -6.64 13.19
CA GLY A 180 0.48 -7.50 14.19
C GLY A 180 1.32 -8.62 13.57
N GLY A 181 2.18 -9.28 14.35
CA GLY A 181 2.94 -10.43 13.85
C GLY A 181 3.65 -11.23 14.93
N LYS A 182 4.19 -12.38 14.53
CA LYS A 182 5.01 -13.27 15.35
C LYS A 182 6.45 -13.26 14.86
N PRO A 183 7.44 -13.59 15.71
CA PRO A 183 8.84 -13.64 15.30
C PRO A 183 9.04 -14.48 14.02
N GLY A 184 9.81 -13.94 13.07
CA GLY A 184 10.06 -14.57 11.76
C GLY A 184 8.96 -14.37 10.72
N ASN A 185 7.81 -13.76 11.06
CA ASN A 185 6.86 -13.30 10.05
C ASN A 185 7.47 -12.18 9.20
N ARG A 186 6.91 -11.98 8.02
CA ARG A 186 7.23 -10.86 7.13
C ARG A 186 5.97 -10.13 6.71
N ILE A 187 6.10 -8.81 6.57
CA ILE A 187 5.13 -7.94 5.93
C ILE A 187 5.83 -7.15 4.83
N HIS A 188 5.08 -6.76 3.81
CA HIS A 188 5.53 -5.81 2.82
C HIS A 188 4.80 -4.49 3.06
N LEU A 189 5.50 -3.37 2.99
CA LEU A 189 4.91 -2.07 2.74
C LEU A 189 5.15 -1.78 1.26
N ILE A 190 4.08 -1.68 0.49
CA ILE A 190 4.12 -1.49 -0.95
C ILE A 190 3.67 -0.06 -1.23
N LEU A 191 4.50 0.65 -1.98
CA LEU A 191 4.17 1.92 -2.60
C LEU A 191 4.07 1.65 -4.09
N SER A 192 3.00 2.09 -4.73
CA SER A 192 2.80 1.91 -6.16
C SER A 192 2.34 3.19 -6.82
N PHE A 193 2.64 3.30 -8.10
CA PHE A 193 2.20 4.37 -8.98
C PHE A 193 1.70 3.75 -10.28
N GLN A 194 0.40 3.91 -10.53
CA GLN A 194 -0.23 3.46 -11.76
C GLN A 194 -0.41 4.65 -12.70
N PHE A 195 -0.10 4.44 -13.98
CA PHE A 195 -0.44 5.32 -15.09
C PHE A 195 -1.50 4.66 -15.98
N ASP A 196 -2.53 5.41 -16.40
CA ASP A 196 -3.59 4.99 -17.32
C ASP A 196 -3.79 6.05 -18.42
N ASP A 197 -3.94 5.66 -19.69
CA ASP A 197 -4.10 6.56 -20.84
C ASP A 197 -5.40 6.38 -21.65
N ALA A 198 -6.49 6.11 -20.95
CA ALA A 198 -7.83 5.97 -21.48
C ALA A 198 -8.32 4.54 -21.74
N GLY A 199 -7.79 3.58 -20.98
CA GLY A 199 -8.26 2.20 -20.95
C GLY A 199 -7.47 1.22 -21.83
N ASP A 200 -6.45 1.69 -22.55
CA ASP A 200 -5.59 0.84 -23.38
C ASP A 200 -4.25 0.52 -22.71
N VAL A 201 -3.62 1.48 -22.04
CA VAL A 201 -2.39 1.27 -21.27
C VAL A 201 -2.65 1.40 -19.79
N LYS A 202 -2.21 0.40 -19.03
CA LYS A 202 -2.10 0.48 -17.57
C LYS A 202 -0.70 0.02 -17.22
N GLU A 203 0.13 0.93 -16.75
CA GLU A 203 1.47 0.59 -16.28
C GLU A 203 1.57 0.85 -14.79
N MET A 204 2.20 -0.07 -14.06
CA MET A 204 2.34 0.02 -12.62
C MET A 204 3.80 -0.14 -12.21
N MET A 205 4.32 0.90 -11.58
CA MET A 205 5.62 0.85 -10.90
C MET A 205 5.37 0.65 -9.41
N ARG A 206 6.24 -0.11 -8.74
CA ARG A 206 6.16 -0.27 -7.28
C ARG A 206 7.51 -0.43 -6.60
N THR A 207 7.62 0.19 -5.42
CA THR A 207 8.64 -0.10 -4.41
C THR A 207 8.03 -0.99 -3.33
N VAL A 208 8.74 -2.06 -2.98
CA VAL A 208 8.35 -3.02 -1.94
C VAL A 208 9.39 -3.01 -0.84
N TYR A 209 8.99 -2.51 0.33
CA TYR A 209 9.78 -2.52 1.56
C TYR A 209 9.42 -3.77 2.35
N ILE A 210 10.37 -4.69 2.51
CA ILE A 210 10.16 -5.98 3.15
C ILE A 210 10.64 -5.87 4.60
N TYR A 211 9.74 -6.10 5.53
CA TYR A 211 10.04 -6.12 6.96
C TYR A 211 9.96 -7.53 7.50
N GLU A 212 10.81 -7.84 8.47
CA GLU A 212 10.78 -9.10 9.22
C GLU A 212 10.60 -8.82 10.71
N MET A 213 9.73 -9.59 11.37
CA MET A 213 9.49 -9.47 12.80
C MET A 213 10.69 -10.02 13.58
N LYS A 214 11.46 -9.13 14.22
CA LYS A 214 12.67 -9.45 14.96
C LYS A 214 12.69 -8.74 16.31
N LYS A 215 13.47 -9.30 17.23
CA LYS A 215 13.79 -8.65 18.50
C LYS A 215 14.71 -7.45 18.21
N GLN A 216 14.40 -6.31 18.83
CA GLN A 216 15.25 -5.11 18.83
C GLN A 216 16.52 -5.31 19.67
#